data_AF-A0A2V6D269-F1
#
_entry.id   AF-A0A2V6D269-F1
#
_cell.length_a   1.000
_cell.length_b   1.000
_cell.length_c   1.000
_cell.angle_alpha   90.00
_cell.angle_beta   90.00
_cell.angle_gamma   90.00
#
_symmetry.space_group_name_H-M   'P 1'
#
loop_
_entity.id
_entity.type
_entity.pdbx_description
1 polymer ?
#
loop_
_entity_poly.entity_id
_entity_poly.type
_entity_poly.pdbx_seq_one_letter_code
_entity_poly.pdbx_strand_id
1 'polypeptide(L)'
;MRLGIWIVLGVAVCGPGRGSVDATVPAPDSVLIRAIADGDGSYSLRELTGIVEACSKYPASAKISLSLTEWLRENHPIYAGRLPTDANQFRGYLLSALGKFSPNPELYKYVKSELLFAGHAFNVAAAASTAGSFPDKATELIPLLEPFLRASYQDEWVDITTPQLNYPIVHPTRARYEVIATLKAFGAPAYRSVSLLNEIAACKNCGTYGCDSSLHLKAQDAAEYLWKVTPPCCRKEALVNASREKRGMILIDKKQRKSVVTSSVQLMDQEGRALKFSDFAGMPFVLTFFYTQCPNALKCVSTVHRLGELESECAKKNLAGKVGIFGMNYDPYFDSPSILKKYGKLYGVRFNDNMKFLKAVDSSDAALHDQLQLRVSYGAGSVNQHGVQFFVFDKQGRLAATDDDDAWSVSEVESCLLALVNE
;
A
#
# COMPACT_ATOMS: atom_id res chain seq x y z
N MET A 1 -10.59 -36.08 -7.12
CA MET A 1 -11.46 -36.38 -5.95
C MET A 1 -10.76 -35.86 -4.70
N ARG A 2 -11.05 -34.62 -4.28
CA ARG A 2 -10.61 -34.10 -2.99
C ARG A 2 -11.87 -33.92 -2.13
N LEU A 3 -11.81 -34.40 -0.89
CA LEU A 3 -12.93 -34.34 0.06
C LEU A 3 -13.35 -32.89 0.28
N GLY A 4 -14.61 -32.58 -0.02
CA GLY A 4 -15.20 -31.29 0.30
C GLY A 4 -15.27 -31.12 1.82
N ILE A 5 -14.69 -30.04 2.32
CA ILE A 5 -14.86 -29.60 3.71
C ILE A 5 -16.28 -29.02 3.81
N TRP A 6 -17.21 -29.84 4.28
CA TRP A 6 -18.52 -29.37 4.74
C TRP A 6 -18.35 -28.84 6.16
N ILE A 7 -18.38 -27.51 6.33
CA ILE A 7 -18.52 -26.90 7.65
C ILE A 7 -19.97 -27.13 8.09
N VAL A 8 -20.23 -28.21 8.82
CA VAL A 8 -21.51 -28.43 9.50
C VAL A 8 -21.46 -27.67 10.83
N LEU A 9 -22.09 -26.50 10.86
CA LEU A 9 -22.41 -25.80 12.11
C LEU A 9 -23.60 -26.52 12.77
N GLY A 10 -23.30 -27.46 13.67
CA GLY A 10 -24.30 -28.08 14.52
C GLY A 10 -24.78 -27.09 15.59
N VAL A 11 -26.07 -26.73 15.52
CA VAL A 11 -26.79 -26.05 16.61
C VAL A 11 -27.01 -27.08 17.72
N ALA A 12 -26.22 -27.01 18.79
CA ALA A 12 -26.46 -27.81 19.98
C ALA A 12 -27.56 -27.15 20.82
N VAL A 13 -28.75 -27.75 20.81
CA VAL A 13 -29.81 -27.49 21.77
C VAL A 13 -29.35 -28.03 23.13
N CYS A 14 -29.15 -27.14 24.10
CA CYS A 14 -28.73 -27.51 25.46
C CYS A 14 -29.82 -28.31 26.18
N GLY A 15 -29.50 -29.57 26.54
CA GLY A 15 -30.14 -30.32 27.62
C GLY A 15 -29.18 -30.41 28.82
N PRO A 16 -29.66 -30.42 30.08
CA PRO A 16 -28.78 -30.39 31.25
C PRO A 16 -28.30 -31.81 31.59
N GLY A 17 -27.01 -32.08 31.41
CA GLY A 17 -26.41 -33.35 31.80
C GLY A 17 -24.91 -33.19 32.03
N ARG A 18 -24.47 -33.39 33.29
CA ARG A 18 -23.06 -33.38 33.68
C ARG A 18 -22.32 -34.54 32.99
N GLY A 19 -21.22 -34.23 32.31
CA GLY A 19 -20.33 -35.22 31.71
C GLY A 19 -19.04 -34.55 31.21
N SER A 20 -17.91 -35.18 31.49
CA SER A 20 -16.54 -34.77 31.22
C SER A 20 -16.30 -34.18 29.83
N VAL A 21 -15.65 -33.00 29.77
CA VAL A 21 -15.19 -32.40 28.51
C VAL A 21 -13.96 -33.17 28.05
N ASP A 22 -14.18 -34.02 27.05
CA ASP A 22 -13.15 -34.74 26.31
C ASP A 22 -12.37 -33.75 25.42
N ALA A 23 -11.05 -33.85 25.40
CA ALA A 23 -10.16 -32.88 24.79
C ALA A 23 -9.72 -33.32 23.39
N THR A 24 -10.45 -32.94 22.32
CA THR A 24 -9.90 -32.93 20.94
C THR A 24 -10.60 -32.00 19.93
N VAL A 25 -11.49 -31.07 20.33
CA VAL A 25 -12.02 -30.07 19.37
C VAL A 25 -11.15 -28.79 19.45
N PRO A 26 -10.44 -28.41 18.38
CA PRO A 26 -9.63 -27.19 18.40
C PRO A 26 -10.55 -25.97 18.59
N ALA A 27 -10.10 -24.97 19.37
CA ALA A 27 -10.82 -23.71 19.48
C ALA A 27 -11.07 -23.13 18.07
N PRO A 28 -12.23 -22.50 17.79
CA PRO A 28 -12.57 -21.99 16.45
C PRO A 28 -11.44 -21.17 15.81
N ASP A 29 -10.75 -20.34 16.61
CA ASP A 29 -9.59 -19.56 16.20
C ASP A 29 -8.45 -20.42 15.61
N SER A 30 -8.13 -21.57 16.21
CA SER A 30 -7.02 -22.41 15.75
C SER A 30 -7.30 -23.09 14.39
N VAL A 31 -8.57 -23.42 14.12
CA VAL A 31 -8.99 -23.97 12.82
C VAL A 31 -8.92 -22.89 11.75
N LEU A 32 -9.41 -21.70 12.05
CA LEU A 32 -9.42 -20.56 11.12
C LEU A 32 -8.00 -20.07 10.82
N ILE A 33 -7.14 -19.95 11.83
CA ILE A 33 -5.72 -19.58 11.65
C ILE A 33 -5.01 -20.60 10.75
N ARG A 34 -5.29 -21.90 10.93
CA ARG A 34 -4.75 -22.94 10.05
C ARG A 34 -5.26 -22.79 8.62
N ALA A 35 -6.55 -22.53 8.43
CA ALA A 35 -7.12 -22.29 7.10
C ALA A 35 -6.50 -21.06 6.41
N ILE A 36 -6.18 -20.01 7.19
CA ILE A 36 -5.46 -18.83 6.68
C ILE A 36 -4.03 -19.21 6.26
N ALA A 37 -3.31 -19.97 7.09
CA ALA A 37 -1.95 -20.40 6.83
C ALA A 37 -1.84 -21.36 5.63
N ASP A 38 -2.84 -22.21 5.43
CA ASP A 38 -2.91 -23.16 4.31
C ASP A 38 -3.33 -22.50 2.99
N GLY A 39 -3.75 -21.23 3.00
CA GLY A 39 -4.23 -20.50 1.83
C GLY A 39 -3.10 -20.09 0.87
N ASP A 40 -3.18 -20.53 -0.38
CA ASP A 40 -2.20 -20.22 -1.42
C ASP A 40 -2.85 -19.97 -2.81
N GLY A 41 -2.02 -19.84 -3.84
CA GLY A 41 -2.48 -19.58 -5.21
C GLY A 41 -3.33 -20.69 -5.84
N SER A 42 -3.38 -21.89 -5.24
CA SER A 42 -4.21 -23.00 -5.71
C SER A 42 -5.68 -22.89 -5.27
N TYR A 43 -5.96 -22.10 -4.24
CA TYR A 43 -7.33 -21.86 -3.78
C TYR A 43 -8.07 -20.97 -4.80
N SER A 44 -9.32 -21.28 -5.08
CA SER A 44 -10.19 -20.38 -5.84
C SER A 44 -10.49 -19.11 -5.04
N LEU A 45 -10.84 -18.02 -5.74
CA LEU A 45 -11.30 -16.80 -5.06
C LEU A 45 -12.50 -17.08 -4.15
N ARG A 46 -13.37 -18.02 -4.53
CA ARG A 46 -14.52 -18.43 -3.71
C ARG A 46 -14.09 -19.06 -2.40
N GLU A 47 -13.10 -19.95 -2.42
CA GLU A 47 -12.57 -20.59 -1.21
C GLU A 47 -11.89 -19.56 -0.30
N LEU A 48 -11.08 -18.67 -0.85
CA LEU A 48 -10.45 -17.58 -0.09
C LEU A 48 -11.50 -16.63 0.52
N THR A 49 -12.53 -16.26 -0.25
CA THR A 49 -13.66 -15.44 0.24
C THR A 49 -14.36 -16.15 1.40
N GLY A 50 -14.64 -17.46 1.26
CA GLY A 50 -15.27 -18.24 2.32
C GLY A 50 -14.45 -18.30 3.62
N ILE A 51 -13.11 -18.32 3.53
CA ILE A 51 -12.23 -18.23 4.70
C ILE A 51 -12.40 -16.86 5.38
N VAL A 52 -12.37 -15.77 4.62
CA VAL A 52 -12.55 -14.40 5.16
C VAL A 52 -13.94 -14.25 5.80
N GLU A 53 -15.00 -14.75 5.16
CA GLU A 53 -16.37 -14.73 5.70
C GLU A 53 -16.49 -15.53 7.01
N ALA A 54 -15.87 -16.71 7.09
CA ALA A 54 -15.85 -17.52 8.30
C ALA A 54 -15.10 -16.80 9.43
N CYS A 55 -13.95 -16.21 9.12
CA CYS A 55 -13.17 -15.40 10.05
C CYS A 55 -13.92 -14.16 10.54
N SER A 56 -14.68 -13.50 9.66
CA SER A 56 -15.44 -12.27 9.96
C SER A 56 -16.52 -12.47 11.03
N LYS A 57 -16.85 -13.72 11.38
CA LYS A 57 -17.75 -14.04 12.50
C LYS A 57 -17.08 -13.87 13.87
N TYR A 58 -15.77 -13.65 13.91
CA TYR A 58 -14.96 -13.54 15.12
C TYR A 58 -14.15 -12.22 15.17
N PRO A 59 -14.82 -11.04 15.07
CA PRO A 59 -14.14 -9.75 14.91
C PRO A 59 -13.25 -9.35 16.09
N ALA A 60 -13.49 -9.92 17.27
CA ALA A 60 -12.68 -9.65 18.47
C ALA A 60 -11.34 -10.42 18.51
N SER A 61 -11.11 -11.38 17.60
CA SER A 61 -9.88 -12.18 17.60
C SER A 61 -8.72 -11.42 16.94
N ALA A 62 -7.82 -10.90 17.77
CA ALA A 62 -6.60 -10.24 17.30
C ALA A 62 -5.69 -11.19 16.48
N LYS A 63 -5.70 -12.49 16.78
CA LYS A 63 -4.90 -13.48 16.06
C LYS A 63 -5.40 -13.68 14.63
N ILE A 64 -6.71 -13.84 14.45
CA ILE A 64 -7.33 -13.95 13.12
C ILE A 64 -7.09 -12.66 12.33
N SER A 65 -7.31 -11.50 12.96
CA SER A 65 -7.06 -10.18 12.34
C SER A 65 -5.61 -10.06 11.84
N LEU A 66 -4.63 -10.41 12.67
CA LEU A 66 -3.21 -10.36 12.29
C LEU A 66 -2.87 -11.34 11.15
N SER A 67 -3.32 -12.59 11.24
CA SER A 67 -3.07 -13.60 10.20
C SER A 67 -3.72 -13.22 8.86
N LEU A 68 -4.95 -12.69 8.87
CA LEU A 68 -5.59 -12.18 7.64
C LEU A 68 -4.91 -10.91 7.11
N THR A 69 -4.31 -10.10 7.98
CA THR A 69 -3.55 -8.91 7.54
C THR A 69 -2.32 -9.33 6.72
N GLU A 70 -1.70 -10.49 6.99
CA GLU A 70 -0.59 -11.01 6.18
C GLU A 70 -0.98 -11.29 4.72
N TRP A 71 -2.24 -11.65 4.48
CA TRP A 71 -2.78 -11.81 3.13
C TRP A 71 -2.84 -10.49 2.36
N LEU A 72 -2.76 -9.33 3.02
CA LEU A 72 -2.58 -8.03 2.37
C LEU A 72 -1.12 -7.78 1.94
N ARG A 73 -0.20 -8.74 1.98
CA ARG A 73 1.10 -8.56 1.31
C ARG A 73 0.97 -8.80 -0.19
N GLU A 74 1.48 -7.90 -1.01
CA GLU A 74 1.40 -8.00 -2.49
C GLU A 74 2.10 -9.25 -3.03
N ASN A 75 3.12 -9.75 -2.32
CA ASN A 75 3.84 -10.98 -2.61
C ASN A 75 3.25 -12.22 -1.90
N HIS A 76 2.08 -12.12 -1.26
CA HIS A 76 1.48 -13.28 -0.58
C HIS A 76 1.16 -14.39 -1.59
N PRO A 77 1.43 -15.68 -1.27
CA PRO A 77 1.22 -16.80 -2.19
C PRO A 77 -0.19 -16.90 -2.79
N ILE A 78 -1.21 -16.40 -2.10
CA ILE A 78 -2.60 -16.37 -2.60
C ILE A 78 -2.76 -15.59 -3.90
N TYR A 79 -1.86 -14.64 -4.22
CA TYR A 79 -1.93 -13.82 -5.43
C TYR A 79 -1.14 -14.43 -6.60
N ALA A 80 -0.32 -15.44 -6.35
CA ALA A 80 0.53 -16.05 -7.37
C ALA A 80 -0.32 -16.59 -8.54
N GLY A 81 0.02 -16.18 -9.76
CA GLY A 81 -0.63 -16.67 -10.98
C GLY A 81 -2.04 -16.13 -11.23
N ARG A 82 -2.60 -15.28 -10.35
CA ARG A 82 -3.91 -14.66 -10.57
C ARG A 82 -3.85 -13.56 -11.63
N LEU A 83 -5.02 -13.27 -12.21
CA LEU A 83 -5.20 -12.07 -13.01
C LEU A 83 -5.08 -10.81 -12.12
N PRO A 84 -4.63 -9.67 -12.67
CA PRO A 84 -4.56 -8.41 -11.92
C PRO A 84 -5.88 -7.99 -11.29
N THR A 85 -6.98 -8.13 -12.03
CA THR A 85 -8.32 -7.79 -11.55
C THR A 85 -8.73 -8.64 -10.35
N ASP A 86 -8.51 -9.96 -10.40
CA ASP A 86 -8.84 -10.89 -9.32
C ASP A 86 -8.05 -10.59 -8.04
N ALA A 87 -6.75 -10.37 -8.18
CA ALA A 87 -5.89 -10.01 -7.07
C ALA A 87 -6.32 -8.67 -6.43
N ASN A 88 -6.60 -7.66 -7.26
CA ASN A 88 -7.03 -6.34 -6.79
C ASN A 88 -8.39 -6.39 -6.08
N GLN A 89 -9.38 -7.07 -6.66
CA GLN A 89 -10.72 -7.21 -6.08
C GLN A 89 -10.67 -7.96 -4.75
N PHE A 90 -9.95 -9.08 -4.69
CA PHE A 90 -9.79 -9.84 -3.44
C PHE A 90 -9.09 -9.01 -2.36
N ARG A 91 -8.03 -8.29 -2.72
CA ARG A 91 -7.26 -7.45 -1.79
C ARG A 91 -8.12 -6.33 -1.19
N GLY A 92 -8.87 -5.59 -2.01
CA GLY A 92 -9.73 -4.52 -1.48
C GLY A 92 -10.91 -5.06 -0.67
N TYR A 93 -11.51 -6.19 -1.06
CA TYR A 93 -12.51 -6.89 -0.25
C TYR A 93 -11.94 -7.29 1.12
N LEU A 94 -10.75 -7.91 1.13
CA LEU A 94 -10.06 -8.33 2.35
C LEU A 94 -9.78 -7.13 3.26
N LEU A 95 -9.31 -6.01 2.70
CA LEU A 95 -9.08 -4.78 3.44
C LEU A 95 -10.36 -4.28 4.12
N SER A 96 -11.47 -4.18 3.36
CA SER A 96 -12.78 -3.79 3.90
C SER A 96 -13.29 -4.75 4.98
N ALA A 97 -13.12 -6.07 4.79
CA ALA A 97 -13.51 -7.07 5.78
C ALA A 97 -12.70 -6.94 7.08
N LEU A 98 -11.40 -6.66 6.98
CA LEU A 98 -10.51 -6.41 8.13
C LEU A 98 -10.92 -5.18 8.95
N GLY A 99 -11.59 -4.19 8.34
CA GLY A 99 -12.16 -3.04 9.06
C GLY A 99 -13.17 -3.42 10.14
N LYS A 100 -13.78 -4.61 10.06
CA LYS A 100 -14.73 -5.13 11.07
C LYS A 100 -14.04 -5.72 12.31
N PHE A 101 -12.75 -6.00 12.23
CA PHE A 101 -11.98 -6.56 13.33
C PHE A 101 -11.49 -5.48 14.28
N SER A 102 -11.10 -5.89 15.49
CA SER A 102 -10.34 -4.99 16.37
C SER A 102 -9.10 -4.45 15.63
N PRO A 103 -8.84 -3.13 15.70
CA PRO A 103 -7.73 -2.51 14.99
C PRO A 103 -6.40 -3.15 15.37
N ASN A 104 -5.56 -3.42 14.38
CA ASN A 104 -4.18 -3.86 14.58
C ASN A 104 -3.21 -2.89 13.86
N PRO A 105 -1.99 -2.68 14.39
CA PRO A 105 -1.06 -1.70 13.81
C PRO A 105 -0.55 -2.04 12.40
N GLU A 106 -0.53 -3.32 12.01
CA GLU A 106 -0.08 -3.73 10.68
C GLU A 106 -1.13 -3.37 9.62
N LEU A 107 -2.42 -3.53 9.92
CA LEU A 107 -3.53 -3.13 9.05
C LEU A 107 -3.48 -1.64 8.70
N TYR A 108 -3.09 -0.80 9.67
CA TYR A 108 -2.96 0.64 9.46
C TYR A 108 -2.00 0.97 8.31
N LYS A 109 -0.88 0.24 8.17
CA LYS A 109 0.10 0.47 7.09
C LYS A 109 -0.54 0.27 5.71
N TYR A 110 -1.37 -0.76 5.57
CA TYR A 110 -2.10 -1.02 4.33
C TYR A 110 -3.18 0.01 4.05
N VAL A 111 -3.94 0.45 5.08
CA VAL A 111 -4.90 1.55 4.93
C VAL A 111 -4.22 2.80 4.41
N LYS A 112 -3.10 3.18 5.03
CA LYS A 112 -2.32 4.36 4.63
C LYS A 112 -1.77 4.22 3.21
N SER A 113 -1.16 3.08 2.89
CA SER A 113 -0.60 2.78 1.58
C SER A 113 -1.66 2.84 0.48
N GLU A 114 -2.83 2.27 0.70
CA GLU A 114 -3.94 2.33 -0.27
C GLU A 114 -4.48 3.75 -0.43
N LEU A 115 -4.62 4.55 0.64
CA LEU A 115 -5.02 5.96 0.50
C LEU A 115 -3.97 6.82 -0.21
N LEU A 116 -2.69 6.47 -0.13
CA LEU A 116 -1.61 7.15 -0.85
C LEU A 116 -1.54 6.76 -2.33
N PHE A 117 -1.80 5.49 -2.65
CA PHE A 117 -1.41 4.89 -3.91
C PHE A 117 -2.51 4.17 -4.67
N ALA A 118 -3.74 4.04 -4.16
CA ALA A 118 -4.81 3.34 -4.86
C ALA A 118 -5.12 4.00 -6.22
N GLY A 119 -5.18 3.16 -7.27
CA GLY A 119 -5.51 3.59 -8.63
C GLY A 119 -6.97 3.39 -9.03
N HIS A 120 -7.76 2.70 -8.20
CA HIS A 120 -9.15 2.33 -8.48
C HIS A 120 -10.07 2.74 -7.33
N ALA A 121 -11.31 3.14 -7.64
CA ALA A 121 -12.25 3.58 -6.61
C ALA A 121 -12.64 2.49 -5.63
N PHE A 122 -12.63 1.22 -6.08
CA PHE A 122 -12.85 0.06 -5.21
C PHE A 122 -11.85 0.02 -4.03
N ASN A 123 -10.56 0.19 -4.31
CA ASN A 123 -9.51 0.19 -3.30
C ASN A 123 -9.62 1.41 -2.38
N VAL A 124 -9.90 2.58 -2.95
CA VAL A 124 -10.10 3.81 -2.16
C VAL A 124 -11.30 3.67 -1.22
N ALA A 125 -12.43 3.13 -1.71
CA ALA A 125 -13.62 2.87 -0.90
C ALA A 125 -13.30 1.89 0.23
N ALA A 126 -12.63 0.77 -0.07
CA ALA A 126 -12.24 -0.21 0.93
C ALA A 126 -11.29 0.39 1.99
N ALA A 127 -10.28 1.15 1.57
CA ALA A 127 -9.32 1.79 2.45
C ALA A 127 -9.96 2.88 3.32
N ALA A 128 -10.82 3.72 2.73
CA ALA A 128 -11.58 4.74 3.46
C ALA A 128 -12.49 4.09 4.49
N SER A 129 -13.29 3.08 4.12
CA SER A 129 -14.17 2.35 5.04
C SER A 129 -13.39 1.76 6.23
N THR A 130 -12.24 1.15 5.95
CA THR A 130 -11.34 0.55 6.95
C THR A 130 -10.64 1.60 7.82
N ALA A 131 -10.35 2.78 7.27
CA ALA A 131 -9.73 3.90 8.00
C ALA A 131 -10.58 4.35 9.19
N GLY A 132 -11.91 4.19 9.14
CA GLY A 132 -12.81 4.46 10.26
C GLY A 132 -12.48 3.70 11.55
N SER A 133 -11.75 2.58 11.45
CA SER A 133 -11.30 1.78 12.59
C SER A 133 -10.07 2.38 13.31
N PHE A 134 -9.52 3.50 12.82
CA PHE A 134 -8.33 4.16 13.38
C PHE A 134 -8.58 5.63 13.75
N PRO A 135 -9.52 5.93 14.68
CA PRO A 135 -9.83 7.32 15.05
C PRO A 135 -8.66 8.05 15.70
N ASP A 136 -7.72 7.34 16.35
CA ASP A 136 -6.48 7.90 16.91
C ASP A 136 -5.50 8.39 15.82
N LYS A 137 -5.71 7.97 14.56
CA LYS A 137 -4.92 8.37 13.39
C LYS A 137 -5.62 9.40 12.51
N ALA A 138 -6.77 9.95 12.95
CA ALA A 138 -7.56 10.88 12.15
C ALA A 138 -6.74 12.05 11.58
N THR A 139 -5.85 12.66 12.38
CA THR A 139 -5.00 13.77 11.94
C THR A 139 -4.06 13.39 10.78
N GLU A 140 -3.60 12.14 10.73
CA GLU A 140 -2.74 11.63 9.65
C GLU A 140 -3.56 11.18 8.43
N LEU A 141 -4.74 10.59 8.65
CA LEU A 141 -5.58 10.00 7.60
C LEU A 141 -6.47 11.03 6.87
N ILE A 142 -6.96 12.07 7.56
CA ILE A 142 -7.83 13.10 6.94
C ILE A 142 -7.19 13.71 5.69
N PRO A 143 -5.93 14.19 5.71
CA PRO A 143 -5.29 14.74 4.52
C PRO A 143 -5.15 13.74 3.35
N LEU A 144 -5.11 12.44 3.64
CA LEU A 144 -5.05 11.38 2.62
C LEU A 144 -6.42 11.08 2.00
N LEU A 145 -7.51 11.37 2.71
CA LEU A 145 -8.88 11.20 2.22
C LEU A 145 -9.35 12.38 1.35
N GLU A 146 -8.87 13.60 1.64
CA GLU A 146 -9.27 14.84 0.95
C GLU A 146 -9.13 14.83 -0.59
N PRO A 147 -8.08 14.24 -1.21
CA PRO A 147 -7.95 14.19 -2.67
C PRO A 147 -9.16 13.56 -3.37
N PHE A 148 -9.83 12.61 -2.73
CA PHE A 148 -10.98 11.88 -3.29
C PHE A 148 -12.28 12.69 -3.26
N LEU A 149 -12.35 13.76 -2.47
CA LEU A 149 -13.48 14.70 -2.47
C LEU A 149 -13.44 15.68 -3.65
N ARG A 150 -12.29 15.85 -4.31
CA ARG A 150 -12.13 16.84 -5.38
C ARG A 150 -12.91 16.45 -6.64
N ALA A 151 -13.33 17.45 -7.41
CA ALA A 151 -13.96 17.28 -8.72
C ALA A 151 -13.09 16.50 -9.73
N SER A 152 -11.76 16.61 -9.63
CA SER A 152 -10.83 15.91 -10.53
C SER A 152 -10.75 14.40 -10.31
N TYR A 153 -11.22 13.91 -9.15
CA TYR A 153 -11.22 12.49 -8.86
C TYR A 153 -12.35 11.79 -9.63
N GLN A 154 -12.00 10.77 -10.39
CA GLN A 154 -12.96 9.92 -11.10
C GLN A 154 -13.46 8.84 -10.14
N ASP A 155 -14.73 8.94 -9.79
CA ASP A 155 -15.41 8.04 -8.86
C ASP A 155 -16.38 7.15 -9.63
N GLU A 156 -16.62 5.94 -9.12
CA GLU A 156 -17.46 4.94 -9.75
C GLU A 156 -18.25 4.16 -8.68
N TRP A 157 -19.35 3.52 -9.10
CA TRP A 157 -20.10 2.63 -8.22
C TRP A 157 -19.34 1.32 -8.04
N VAL A 158 -19.17 0.90 -6.79
CA VAL A 158 -18.43 -0.30 -6.41
C VAL A 158 -19.16 -1.08 -5.32
N ASP A 159 -18.74 -2.33 -5.09
CA ASP A 159 -19.23 -3.19 -4.02
C ASP A 159 -18.07 -3.77 -3.22
N ILE A 160 -17.64 -3.07 -2.17
CA ILE A 160 -16.51 -3.51 -1.34
C ILE A 160 -16.83 -4.71 -0.44
N THR A 161 -18.08 -5.21 -0.46
CA THR A 161 -18.53 -6.32 0.39
C THR A 161 -18.34 -7.69 -0.26
N THR A 162 -17.93 -7.72 -1.53
CA THR A 162 -17.63 -8.94 -2.29
C THR A 162 -16.43 -8.71 -3.21
N PRO A 163 -15.56 -9.71 -3.41
CA PRO A 163 -14.50 -9.63 -4.42
C PRO A 163 -14.98 -10.03 -5.82
N GLN A 164 -16.27 -10.36 -6.00
CA GLN A 164 -16.83 -10.70 -7.30
C GLN A 164 -17.35 -9.44 -8.02
N LEU A 165 -16.99 -9.32 -9.30
CA LEU A 165 -17.53 -8.30 -10.20
C LEU A 165 -18.97 -8.67 -10.61
N ASN A 166 -19.94 -8.30 -9.77
CA ASN A 166 -21.36 -8.55 -10.02
C ASN A 166 -22.02 -7.36 -10.74
N TYR A 167 -22.89 -7.64 -11.70
CA TYR A 167 -23.78 -6.66 -12.30
C TYR A 167 -25.23 -7.20 -12.35
N PRO A 168 -26.23 -6.48 -11.82
CA PRO A 168 -26.11 -5.22 -11.09
C PRO A 168 -25.34 -5.38 -9.76
N ILE A 169 -24.74 -4.28 -9.28
CA ILE A 169 -24.07 -4.22 -7.98
C ILE A 169 -25.10 -4.50 -6.86
N VAL A 170 -24.73 -5.33 -5.88
CA VAL A 170 -25.63 -5.76 -4.79
C VAL A 170 -25.65 -4.74 -3.66
N HIS A 171 -24.48 -4.29 -3.21
CA HIS A 171 -24.31 -3.30 -2.14
C HIS A 171 -23.56 -2.07 -2.66
N PRO A 172 -24.23 -1.18 -3.42
CA PRO A 172 -23.56 -0.08 -4.09
C PRO A 172 -23.03 0.95 -3.09
N THR A 173 -21.73 1.24 -3.21
CA THR A 173 -21.07 2.38 -2.58
C THR A 173 -20.16 3.09 -3.58
N ARG A 174 -19.47 4.13 -3.13
CA ARG A 174 -18.50 4.92 -3.87
C ARG A 174 -17.34 5.29 -2.96
N ALA A 175 -16.19 5.60 -3.54
CA ALA A 175 -15.06 6.08 -2.75
C ALA A 175 -15.43 7.34 -1.96
N ARG A 176 -16.14 8.29 -2.59
CA ARG A 176 -16.61 9.50 -1.88
C ARG A 176 -17.58 9.20 -0.75
N TYR A 177 -18.43 8.17 -0.87
CA TYR A 177 -19.36 7.82 0.19
C TYR A 177 -18.62 7.31 1.43
N GLU A 178 -17.67 6.40 1.22
CA GLU A 178 -16.85 5.86 2.31
C GLU A 178 -15.95 6.93 2.93
N VAL A 179 -15.37 7.83 2.12
CA VAL A 179 -14.60 8.98 2.60
C VAL A 179 -15.47 9.89 3.47
N ILE A 180 -16.65 10.28 3.01
CA ILE A 180 -17.58 11.15 3.77
C ILE A 180 -17.98 10.49 5.09
N ALA A 181 -18.35 9.21 5.06
CA ALA A 181 -18.73 8.46 6.25
C ALA A 181 -17.58 8.40 7.26
N THR A 182 -16.35 8.17 6.78
CA THR A 182 -15.15 8.07 7.61
C THR A 182 -14.77 9.39 8.25
N LEU A 183 -14.81 10.49 7.49
CA LEU A 183 -14.56 11.83 8.04
C LEU A 183 -15.54 12.16 9.18
N LYS A 184 -16.82 11.82 9.03
CA LYS A 184 -17.80 11.96 10.10
C LYS A 184 -17.47 11.05 11.29
N ALA A 185 -17.12 9.80 11.04
CA ALA A 185 -16.79 8.83 12.09
C ALA A 185 -15.58 9.24 12.92
N PHE A 186 -14.58 9.88 12.33
CA PHE A 186 -13.43 10.43 13.07
C PHE A 186 -13.83 11.50 14.07
N GLY A 187 -14.83 12.34 13.77
CA GLY A 187 -15.23 13.44 14.64
C GLY A 187 -14.12 14.45 14.95
N ALA A 188 -13.06 14.47 14.15
CA ALA A 188 -11.86 15.27 14.37
C ALA A 188 -11.92 16.59 13.57
N PRO A 189 -11.15 17.63 13.99
CA PRO A 189 -11.07 18.90 13.26
C PRO A 189 -10.61 18.70 11.81
N ALA A 190 -11.43 19.11 10.84
CA ALA A 190 -11.19 18.87 9.41
C ALA A 190 -11.65 20.07 8.56
N TYR A 191 -11.11 21.26 8.83
CA TYR A 191 -11.56 22.51 8.20
C TYR A 191 -11.49 22.49 6.66
N ARG A 192 -10.39 21.99 6.10
CA ARG A 192 -10.23 21.89 4.65
C ARG A 192 -11.22 20.91 4.03
N SER A 193 -11.45 19.77 4.69
CA SER A 193 -12.50 18.82 4.29
C SER A 193 -13.88 19.48 4.24
N VAL A 194 -14.22 20.37 5.17
CA VAL A 194 -15.50 21.13 5.14
C VAL A 194 -15.62 21.96 3.86
N SER A 195 -14.55 22.61 3.39
CA SER A 195 -14.57 23.36 2.13
C SER A 195 -14.89 22.43 0.94
N LEU A 196 -14.17 21.31 0.85
CA LEU A 196 -14.37 20.34 -0.23
C LEU A 196 -15.78 19.74 -0.22
N LEU A 197 -16.34 19.48 0.97
CA LEU A 197 -17.70 18.99 1.13
C LEU A 197 -18.75 20.04 0.74
N ASN A 198 -18.51 21.31 1.05
CA ASN A 198 -19.40 22.41 0.62
C ASN A 198 -19.40 22.56 -0.91
N GLU A 199 -18.27 22.37 -1.58
CA GLU A 199 -18.19 22.34 -3.05
C GLU A 199 -19.05 21.22 -3.65
N ILE A 200 -19.04 20.03 -3.05
CA ILE A 200 -19.90 18.91 -3.44
C ILE A 200 -21.38 19.24 -3.15
N ALA A 201 -21.68 19.77 -1.97
CA ALA A 201 -23.03 20.09 -1.53
C ALA A 201 -23.72 21.15 -2.41
N ALA A 202 -22.95 22.14 -2.90
CA ALA A 202 -23.44 23.15 -3.83
C ALA A 202 -23.80 22.58 -5.22
N CYS A 203 -23.29 21.40 -5.55
CA CYS A 203 -23.38 20.79 -6.88
C CYS A 203 -24.57 19.80 -6.98
N LYS A 204 -25.79 20.29 -6.72
CA LYS A 204 -27.01 19.46 -6.77
C LYS A 204 -27.25 18.94 -8.20
N ASN A 205 -27.18 17.62 -8.39
CA ASN A 205 -27.38 16.94 -9.68
C ASN A 205 -26.46 17.44 -10.81
N CYS A 206 -25.25 17.90 -10.49
CA CYS A 206 -24.30 18.33 -11.51
C CYS A 206 -23.51 17.14 -12.11
N GLY A 207 -23.07 17.27 -13.36
CA GLY A 207 -22.25 16.25 -14.03
C GLY A 207 -20.86 16.08 -13.42
N THR A 208 -20.35 17.09 -12.71
CA THR A 208 -19.00 17.11 -12.11
C THR A 208 -18.72 15.93 -11.19
N TYR A 209 -19.74 15.46 -10.47
CA TYR A 209 -19.60 14.36 -9.50
C TYR A 209 -20.36 13.09 -9.93
N GLY A 210 -20.57 12.91 -11.24
CA GLY A 210 -21.16 11.69 -11.80
C GLY A 210 -22.67 11.57 -11.57
N CYS A 211 -23.39 12.71 -11.56
CA CYS A 211 -24.86 12.81 -11.47
C CYS A 211 -25.49 12.00 -10.33
N ASP A 212 -24.91 12.10 -9.13
CA ASP A 212 -25.40 11.43 -7.93
C ASP A 212 -26.33 12.35 -7.13
N SER A 213 -27.62 11.99 -7.05
CA SER A 213 -28.64 12.78 -6.36
C SER A 213 -28.54 12.75 -4.83
N SER A 214 -27.81 11.79 -4.26
CA SER A 214 -27.65 11.63 -2.82
C SER A 214 -26.32 12.17 -2.28
N LEU A 215 -25.29 12.26 -3.14
CA LEU A 215 -23.96 12.73 -2.75
C LEU A 215 -23.98 14.12 -2.13
N HIS A 216 -24.72 15.06 -2.73
CA HIS A 216 -24.78 16.44 -2.23
C HIS A 216 -25.38 16.54 -0.81
N LEU A 217 -26.39 15.71 -0.50
CA LEU A 217 -26.99 15.65 0.83
C LEU A 217 -26.02 15.07 1.87
N LYS A 218 -25.31 14.00 1.51
CA LYS A 218 -24.28 13.39 2.37
C LYS A 218 -23.15 14.38 2.65
N ALA A 219 -22.72 15.12 1.64
CA ALA A 219 -21.67 16.12 1.78
C ALA A 219 -22.12 17.29 2.66
N GLN A 220 -23.35 17.78 2.49
CA GLN A 220 -23.92 18.83 3.33
C GLN A 220 -23.95 18.42 4.81
N ASP A 221 -24.54 17.27 5.11
CA ASP A 221 -24.65 16.74 6.48
C ASP A 221 -23.26 16.52 7.12
N ALA A 222 -22.28 16.03 6.35
CA ALA A 222 -20.91 15.90 6.84
C ALA A 222 -20.24 17.26 7.07
N ALA A 223 -20.41 18.24 6.18
CA ALA A 223 -19.85 19.57 6.32
C ALA A 223 -20.39 20.29 7.58
N GLU A 224 -21.71 20.21 7.80
CA GLU A 224 -22.36 20.78 8.99
C GLU A 224 -21.86 20.13 10.28
N TYR A 225 -21.74 18.80 10.30
CA TYR A 225 -21.19 18.06 11.44
C TYR A 225 -19.73 18.44 11.72
N LEU A 226 -18.86 18.39 10.70
CA LEU A 226 -17.43 18.70 10.82
C LEU A 226 -17.20 20.15 11.24
N TRP A 227 -18.00 21.09 10.74
CA TRP A 227 -17.94 22.49 11.17
C TRP A 227 -18.24 22.65 12.66
N LYS A 228 -19.25 21.92 13.17
CA LYS A 228 -19.65 21.95 14.57
C LYS A 228 -18.56 21.38 15.49
N VAL A 229 -17.95 20.26 15.12
CA VAL A 229 -16.89 19.63 15.94
C VAL A 229 -15.53 20.30 15.79
N THR A 230 -15.28 21.04 14.70
CA THR A 230 -14.04 21.79 14.48
C THR A 230 -14.03 23.07 15.35
N PRO A 231 -13.15 23.18 16.35
CA PRO A 231 -13.08 24.36 17.21
C PRO A 231 -12.66 25.62 16.42
N PRO A 232 -13.07 26.83 16.84
CA PRO A 232 -12.73 28.07 16.14
C PRO A 232 -11.23 28.27 15.86
N CYS A 233 -10.35 27.83 16.77
CA CYS A 233 -8.89 27.93 16.59
C CYS A 233 -8.34 27.06 15.44
N CYS A 234 -9.08 26.03 15.04
CA CYS A 234 -8.75 25.09 13.96
C CYS A 234 -9.48 25.43 12.65
N ARG A 235 -10.32 26.48 12.59
CA ARG A 235 -11.07 26.89 11.39
C ARG A 235 -10.27 27.79 10.47
N LYS A 236 -9.05 27.37 10.17
CA LYS A 236 -8.16 28.03 9.22
C LYS A 236 -7.46 26.95 8.44
N GLU A 237 -7.20 27.21 7.17
CA GLU A 237 -6.27 26.36 6.43
C GLU A 237 -4.92 26.44 7.16
N ALA A 238 -4.48 25.29 7.70
CA ALA A 238 -3.09 25.15 8.06
C ALA A 238 -2.30 25.33 6.76
N LEU A 239 -1.28 26.21 6.78
CA LEU A 239 -0.34 26.29 5.66
C LEU A 239 0.13 24.86 5.37
N VAL A 240 -0.01 24.40 4.13
CA VAL A 240 0.31 23.03 3.67
C VAL A 240 1.79 22.66 3.95
N ASN A 241 2.60 23.62 4.39
CA ASN A 241 4.00 23.46 4.80
C ASN A 241 4.20 23.19 6.31
N ALA A 242 3.16 23.23 7.14
CA ALA A 242 3.25 22.93 8.56
C ALA A 242 3.06 21.43 8.79
N SER A 243 4.20 20.75 8.83
CA SER A 243 4.39 19.38 9.32
C SER A 243 3.64 18.26 8.59
N ARG A 244 4.15 17.84 7.42
CA ARG A 244 4.65 16.46 7.42
C ARG A 244 5.68 16.47 8.54
N GLU A 245 5.34 15.95 9.73
CA GLU A 245 6.36 15.77 10.75
C GLU A 245 7.56 15.16 10.04
N LYS A 246 8.70 15.88 10.05
CA LYS A 246 9.97 15.34 9.58
C LYS A 246 10.27 14.18 10.52
N ARG A 247 9.65 13.03 10.26
CA ARG A 247 9.86 11.83 11.06
C ARG A 247 11.30 11.39 10.90
N GLY A 248 11.93 11.80 9.79
CA GLY A 248 13.29 11.44 9.41
C GLY A 248 13.32 9.96 9.08
N MET A 249 14.05 9.58 8.03
CA MET A 249 14.35 8.17 7.87
C MET A 249 15.13 7.69 9.09
N ILE A 250 14.62 6.66 9.77
CA ILE A 250 15.25 6.12 10.96
C ILE A 250 16.44 5.26 10.51
N LEU A 251 17.65 5.70 10.85
CA LEU A 251 18.87 4.94 10.60
C LEU A 251 18.96 3.75 11.55
N ILE A 252 19.24 2.58 10.98
CA ILE A 252 19.63 1.37 11.70
C ILE A 252 21.01 1.62 12.31
N ASP A 253 21.17 1.25 13.59
CA ASP A 253 22.45 1.33 14.29
C ASP A 253 23.56 0.61 13.51
N LYS A 254 24.74 1.22 13.42
CA LYS A 254 25.86 0.73 12.59
C LYS A 254 26.27 -0.71 12.90
N LYS A 255 26.07 -1.19 14.14
CA LYS A 255 26.36 -2.57 14.57
C LYS A 255 25.27 -3.56 14.18
N GLN A 256 24.05 -3.08 13.93
CA GLN A 256 22.88 -3.89 13.56
C GLN A 256 22.68 -3.99 12.04
N ARG A 257 23.36 -3.13 11.25
CA ARG A 257 23.28 -3.16 9.78
C ARG A 257 23.80 -4.48 9.23
N LYS A 258 22.93 -5.19 8.52
CA LYS A 258 23.25 -6.46 7.86
C LYS A 258 23.60 -6.21 6.40
N SER A 259 24.56 -6.97 5.89
CA SER A 259 24.77 -7.05 4.44
C SER A 259 23.56 -7.76 3.86
N VAL A 260 22.88 -7.10 2.92
CA VAL A 260 21.66 -7.62 2.30
C VAL A 260 21.96 -8.23 0.94
N VAL A 261 23.16 -8.03 0.38
CA VAL A 261 23.46 -8.54 -0.96
C VAL A 261 24.79 -9.26 -1.04
N THR A 262 24.71 -10.56 -1.27
CA THR A 262 25.83 -11.45 -1.59
C THR A 262 25.97 -11.58 -3.11
N SER A 263 26.88 -10.80 -3.70
CA SER A 263 27.66 -10.94 -4.96
C SER A 263 27.17 -11.70 -6.22
N SER A 264 26.04 -12.42 -6.25
CA SER A 264 25.65 -13.30 -7.37
C SER A 264 24.67 -12.67 -8.37
N VAL A 265 23.99 -11.57 -8.03
CA VAL A 265 23.04 -10.92 -8.94
C VAL A 265 23.80 -10.20 -10.04
N GLN A 266 23.61 -10.65 -11.28
CA GLN A 266 24.12 -9.96 -12.47
C GLN A 266 23.14 -8.89 -12.88
N LEU A 267 23.62 -7.65 -12.95
CA LEU A 267 22.83 -6.48 -13.29
C LEU A 267 23.31 -5.89 -14.61
N MET A 268 22.43 -5.15 -15.26
CA MET A 268 22.73 -4.35 -16.43
C MET A 268 22.09 -2.98 -16.25
N ASP A 269 22.82 -1.93 -16.61
CA ASP A 269 22.29 -0.58 -16.55
C ASP A 269 21.52 -0.18 -17.83
N GLN A 270 20.93 1.01 -17.81
CA GLN A 270 20.20 1.57 -18.95
C GLN A 270 21.05 1.85 -20.21
N GLU A 271 22.38 1.80 -20.10
CA GLU A 271 23.32 1.90 -21.22
C GLU A 271 23.76 0.52 -21.75
N GLY A 272 23.29 -0.56 -21.13
CA GLY A 272 23.68 -1.93 -21.48
C GLY A 272 25.00 -2.39 -20.84
N ARG A 273 25.55 -1.64 -19.88
CA ARG A 273 26.78 -2.01 -19.17
C ARG A 273 26.45 -3.07 -18.12
N ALA A 274 27.20 -4.17 -18.12
CA ALA A 274 27.11 -5.18 -17.08
C ALA A 274 27.66 -4.64 -15.76
N LEU A 275 26.95 -4.90 -14.67
CA LEU A 275 27.26 -4.47 -13.31
C LEU A 275 27.00 -5.63 -12.35
N LYS A 276 27.63 -5.57 -11.19
CA LYS A 276 27.31 -6.41 -10.03
C LYS A 276 26.94 -5.51 -8.88
N PHE A 277 26.14 -6.02 -7.95
CA PHE A 277 25.74 -5.22 -6.79
C PHE A 277 26.94 -4.75 -5.94
N SER A 278 28.03 -5.53 -5.92
CA SER A 278 29.29 -5.15 -5.27
C SER A 278 29.91 -3.88 -5.82
N ASP A 279 29.59 -3.50 -7.07
CA ASP A 279 30.10 -2.29 -7.72
C ASP A 279 29.51 -1.01 -7.14
N PHE A 280 28.46 -1.12 -6.32
CA PHE A 280 27.84 0.00 -5.61
C PHE A 280 28.47 0.28 -4.23
N ALA A 281 29.33 -0.62 -3.75
CA ALA A 281 30.06 -0.40 -2.50
C ALA A 281 31.11 0.72 -2.64
N GLY A 282 31.52 1.30 -1.51
CA GLY A 282 32.48 2.42 -1.45
C GLY A 282 31.82 3.78 -1.23
N MET A 283 30.51 3.91 -1.50
CA MET A 283 29.71 5.09 -1.17
C MET A 283 28.32 4.67 -0.67
N PRO A 284 27.62 5.49 0.14
CA PRO A 284 26.23 5.23 0.47
C PRO A 284 25.39 5.29 -0.80
N PHE A 285 24.35 4.48 -0.89
CA PHE A 285 23.45 4.53 -2.04
C PHE A 285 22.02 4.20 -1.67
N VAL A 286 21.09 4.58 -2.55
CA VAL A 286 19.69 4.21 -2.45
C VAL A 286 19.30 3.26 -3.56
N LEU A 287 18.33 2.40 -3.27
CA LEU A 287 17.70 1.50 -4.22
C LEU A 287 16.18 1.55 -4.04
N THR A 288 15.46 1.74 -5.12
CA THR A 288 14.00 1.58 -5.18
C THR A 288 13.61 0.80 -6.43
N PHE A 289 12.35 0.41 -6.51
CA PHE A 289 11.87 -0.48 -7.56
C PHE A 289 10.70 0.11 -8.33
N PHE A 290 10.64 -0.15 -9.63
CA PHE A 290 9.56 0.27 -10.53
C PHE A 290 9.43 -0.67 -11.73
N TYR A 291 8.49 -0.43 -12.65
CA TYR A 291 8.51 -1.02 -13.99
C TYR A 291 7.79 -0.08 -14.94
N THR A 292 8.15 -0.08 -16.23
CA THR A 292 7.70 1.00 -17.11
C THR A 292 6.25 0.87 -17.58
N GLN A 293 5.67 -0.33 -17.48
CA GLN A 293 4.25 -0.58 -17.82
C GLN A 293 3.27 -0.30 -16.68
N CYS A 294 3.74 0.17 -15.51
CA CYS A 294 2.86 0.44 -14.38
C CYS A 294 1.82 1.51 -14.75
N PRO A 295 0.51 1.20 -14.70
CA PRO A 295 -0.53 2.17 -15.05
C PRO A 295 -0.74 3.23 -13.97
N ASN A 296 -0.14 3.04 -12.79
CA ASN A 296 -0.39 3.87 -11.62
C ASN A 296 0.62 5.01 -11.50
N ALA A 297 0.17 6.22 -11.83
CA ALA A 297 0.99 7.43 -11.78
C ALA A 297 1.49 7.78 -10.36
N LEU A 298 0.76 7.38 -9.31
CA LEU A 298 1.14 7.65 -7.91
C LEU A 298 2.22 6.70 -7.40
N LYS A 299 2.46 5.56 -8.06
CA LYS A 299 3.51 4.59 -7.73
C LYS A 299 4.77 4.80 -8.58
N CYS A 300 4.93 4.06 -9.67
CA CYS A 300 6.20 3.99 -10.43
C CYS A 300 6.60 5.33 -11.06
N VAL A 301 5.65 6.06 -11.66
CA VAL A 301 5.92 7.38 -12.25
C VAL A 301 6.38 8.35 -11.18
N SER A 302 5.65 8.44 -10.06
CA SER A 302 6.02 9.29 -8.93
C SER A 302 7.37 8.89 -8.32
N THR A 303 7.65 7.60 -8.21
CA THR A 303 8.94 7.07 -7.72
C THR A 303 10.10 7.55 -8.59
N VAL A 304 9.99 7.39 -9.91
CA VAL A 304 11.04 7.81 -10.84
C VAL A 304 11.21 9.33 -10.86
N HIS A 305 10.13 10.10 -10.82
CA HIS A 305 10.19 11.56 -10.69
C HIS A 305 10.97 11.98 -9.44
N ARG A 306 10.65 11.39 -8.29
CA ARG A 306 11.32 11.69 -7.02
C ARG A 306 12.81 11.30 -7.03
N LEU A 307 13.21 10.29 -7.78
CA LEU A 307 14.65 9.98 -7.94
C LEU A 307 15.40 11.11 -8.66
N GLY A 308 14.79 11.73 -9.68
CA GLY A 308 15.35 12.92 -10.33
C GLY A 308 15.40 14.15 -9.42
N GLU A 309 14.39 14.33 -8.57
CA GLU A 309 14.40 15.36 -7.52
C GLU A 309 15.50 15.10 -6.50
N LEU A 310 15.66 13.85 -6.04
CA LEU A 310 16.70 13.45 -5.09
C LEU A 310 18.11 13.70 -5.63
N GLU A 311 18.35 13.37 -6.90
CA GLU A 311 19.61 13.69 -7.56
C GLU A 311 19.89 15.20 -7.53
N SER A 312 18.87 16.01 -7.84
CA SER A 312 18.96 17.47 -7.84
C SER A 312 19.24 18.04 -6.45
N GLU A 313 18.59 17.53 -5.41
CA GLU A 313 18.80 17.95 -4.02
C GLU A 313 20.18 17.52 -3.50
N CYS A 314 20.62 16.29 -3.81
CA CYS A 314 21.96 15.84 -3.48
C CYS A 314 23.05 16.73 -4.11
N ALA A 315 22.84 17.17 -5.37
CA ALA A 315 23.77 18.08 -6.03
C ALA A 315 23.86 19.44 -5.30
N LYS A 316 22.72 20.03 -4.89
CA LYS A 316 22.67 21.29 -4.12
C LYS A 316 23.42 21.19 -2.78
N LYS A 317 23.50 19.98 -2.21
CA LYS A 317 24.12 19.68 -0.92
C LYS A 317 25.58 19.20 -1.02
N ASN A 318 26.21 19.31 -2.18
CA ASN A 318 27.59 18.81 -2.43
C ASN A 318 27.75 17.30 -2.19
N LEU A 319 26.69 16.52 -2.42
CA LEU A 319 26.68 15.05 -2.41
C LEU A 319 26.84 14.44 -3.80
N ALA A 320 26.82 15.23 -4.86
CA ALA A 320 27.09 14.74 -6.22
C ALA A 320 28.42 13.97 -6.27
N GLY A 321 28.39 12.74 -6.79
CA GLY A 321 29.55 11.86 -6.86
C GLY A 321 29.96 11.18 -5.54
N LYS A 322 29.27 11.46 -4.43
CA LYS A 322 29.52 10.86 -3.11
C LYS A 322 28.45 9.86 -2.69
N VAL A 323 27.38 9.73 -3.47
CA VAL A 323 26.25 8.83 -3.20
C VAL A 323 25.76 8.20 -4.50
N GLY A 324 25.27 6.97 -4.43
CA GLY A 324 24.58 6.29 -5.53
C GLY A 324 23.07 6.43 -5.44
N ILE A 325 22.40 6.63 -6.57
CA ILE A 325 20.94 6.66 -6.68
C ILE A 325 20.52 5.67 -7.76
N PHE A 326 19.86 4.60 -7.35
CA PHE A 326 19.53 3.48 -8.23
C PHE A 326 18.04 3.16 -8.21
N GLY A 327 17.50 2.89 -9.40
CA GLY A 327 16.15 2.35 -9.57
C GLY A 327 16.22 1.02 -10.32
N MET A 328 15.73 -0.06 -9.74
CA MET A 328 15.71 -1.39 -10.35
C MET A 328 14.32 -1.72 -10.88
N ASN A 329 14.25 -2.36 -12.04
CA ASN A 329 12.97 -2.74 -12.61
C ASN A 329 12.40 -4.04 -11.99
N TYR A 330 11.08 -4.21 -12.04
CA TYR A 330 10.41 -5.48 -11.71
C TYR A 330 10.13 -6.36 -12.94
N ASP A 331 10.14 -5.79 -14.15
CA ASP A 331 9.84 -6.51 -15.40
C ASP A 331 11.05 -6.53 -16.35
N PRO A 332 12.04 -7.42 -16.13
CA PRO A 332 13.24 -7.50 -16.96
C PRO A 332 13.00 -7.99 -18.38
N TYR A 333 11.84 -8.61 -18.66
CA TYR A 333 11.48 -9.10 -19.99
C TYR A 333 10.99 -7.97 -20.89
N PHE A 334 10.12 -7.09 -20.37
CA PHE A 334 9.63 -5.95 -21.13
C PHE A 334 10.62 -4.77 -21.11
N ASP A 335 11.19 -4.46 -19.95
CA ASP A 335 12.03 -3.27 -19.78
C ASP A 335 13.46 -3.53 -20.28
N SER A 336 13.68 -3.26 -21.57
CA SER A 336 15.03 -3.18 -22.14
C SER A 336 15.81 -1.98 -21.60
N PRO A 337 17.15 -1.99 -21.62
CA PRO A 337 17.96 -0.82 -21.25
C PRO A 337 17.52 0.47 -21.96
N SER A 338 17.17 0.36 -23.25
CA SER A 338 16.70 1.49 -24.05
C SER A 338 15.36 2.06 -23.56
N ILE A 339 14.46 1.21 -23.06
CA ILE A 339 13.16 1.59 -22.49
C ILE A 339 13.38 2.27 -21.14
N LEU A 340 14.22 1.70 -20.27
CA LEU A 340 14.58 2.30 -18.98
C LEU A 340 15.20 3.69 -19.16
N LYS A 341 16.12 3.86 -20.12
CA LYS A 341 16.75 5.14 -20.43
C LYS A 341 15.73 6.19 -20.88
N LYS A 342 14.80 5.81 -21.77
CA LYS A 342 13.74 6.72 -22.24
C LYS A 342 12.78 7.10 -21.10
N TYR A 343 12.35 6.12 -20.31
CA TYR A 343 11.44 6.30 -19.19
C TYR A 343 12.02 7.24 -18.13
N GLY A 344 13.27 7.02 -17.70
CA GLY A 344 13.92 7.91 -16.73
C GLY A 344 14.04 9.34 -17.25
N LYS A 345 14.49 9.54 -18.50
CA LYS A 345 14.60 10.88 -19.09
C LYS A 345 13.25 11.60 -19.19
N LEU A 346 12.19 10.87 -19.55
CA LEU A 346 10.83 11.42 -19.65
C LEU A 346 10.37 12.03 -18.31
N TYR A 347 10.77 11.44 -17.19
CA TYR A 347 10.38 11.85 -15.85
C TYR A 347 11.49 12.59 -15.09
N GLY A 348 12.44 13.19 -15.81
CA GLY A 348 13.39 14.16 -15.23
C GLY A 348 14.68 13.56 -14.65
N VAL A 349 14.95 12.26 -14.85
CA VAL A 349 16.23 11.65 -14.43
C VAL A 349 17.36 12.07 -15.36
N ARG A 350 18.48 12.52 -14.78
CA ARG A 350 19.74 12.76 -15.49
C ARG A 350 20.73 11.64 -15.17
N PHE A 351 20.85 10.69 -16.08
CA PHE A 351 21.76 9.55 -15.88
C PHE A 351 23.23 9.98 -15.84
N ASN A 352 23.99 9.37 -14.93
CA ASN A 352 25.44 9.50 -14.79
C ASN A 352 26.01 8.23 -14.13
N ASP A 353 27.29 8.19 -13.76
CA ASP A 353 27.89 6.98 -13.18
C ASP A 353 27.33 6.59 -11.80
N ASN A 354 26.71 7.54 -11.09
CA ASN A 354 26.09 7.35 -9.79
C ASN A 354 24.55 7.50 -9.80
N MET A 355 23.94 7.76 -10.97
CA MET A 355 22.50 7.76 -11.18
C MET A 355 22.17 6.77 -12.30
N LYS A 356 21.72 5.56 -11.95
CA LYS A 356 21.51 4.46 -12.90
C LYS A 356 20.16 3.77 -12.70
N PHE A 357 19.58 3.32 -13.79
CA PHE A 357 18.48 2.35 -13.76
C PHE A 357 19.03 0.97 -14.08
N LEU A 358 18.54 -0.03 -13.35
CA LEU A 358 19.10 -1.35 -13.29
C LEU A 358 18.05 -2.38 -13.71
N LYS A 359 18.51 -3.41 -14.40
CA LYS A 359 17.76 -4.64 -14.61
C LYS A 359 18.62 -5.86 -14.29
N ALA A 360 17.98 -6.94 -13.86
CA ALA A 360 18.66 -8.23 -13.79
C ALA A 360 18.96 -8.76 -15.21
N VAL A 361 20.13 -9.39 -15.39
CA VAL A 361 20.57 -9.94 -16.70
C VAL A 361 19.85 -11.26 -17.03
N ASP A 362 19.26 -11.91 -16.03
CA ASP A 362 18.40 -13.10 -16.11
C ASP A 362 17.35 -13.03 -14.97
N SER A 363 16.57 -14.08 -14.71
CA SER A 363 15.71 -14.22 -13.51
C SER A 363 16.51 -14.46 -12.21
N SER A 364 17.73 -13.91 -12.13
CA SER A 364 18.70 -14.14 -11.03
C SER A 364 18.47 -13.26 -9.80
N ASP A 365 17.38 -12.49 -9.78
CA ASP A 365 17.03 -11.55 -8.70
C ASP A 365 16.20 -12.19 -7.59
N ALA A 366 15.82 -13.47 -7.69
CA ALA A 366 15.07 -14.16 -6.64
C ALA A 366 15.69 -14.05 -5.24
N ALA A 367 17.02 -14.13 -5.13
CA ALA A 367 17.73 -13.96 -3.87
C ALA A 367 17.61 -12.51 -3.34
N LEU A 368 17.68 -11.52 -4.23
CA LEU A 368 17.49 -10.11 -3.88
C LEU A 368 16.05 -9.85 -3.42
N HIS A 369 15.07 -10.44 -4.12
CA HIS A 369 13.65 -10.37 -3.75
C HIS A 369 13.40 -10.91 -2.35
N ASP A 370 13.97 -12.07 -2.02
CA ASP A 370 13.84 -12.67 -0.69
C ASP A 370 14.58 -11.85 0.38
N GLN A 371 15.83 -11.46 0.13
CA GLN A 371 16.66 -10.73 1.11
C GLN A 371 16.08 -9.34 1.44
N LEU A 372 15.51 -8.64 0.46
CA LEU A 372 14.83 -7.36 0.66
C LEU A 372 13.33 -7.50 0.98
N GLN A 373 12.81 -8.73 1.01
CA GLN A 373 11.39 -9.03 1.23
C GLN A 373 10.48 -8.21 0.30
N LEU A 374 10.84 -8.17 -0.99
CA LEU A 374 10.17 -7.34 -1.98
C LEU A 374 8.70 -7.70 -2.12
N ARG A 375 7.86 -6.67 -2.07
CA ARG A 375 6.41 -6.76 -2.14
C ARG A 375 5.98 -6.66 -3.59
N VAL A 376 6.22 -7.72 -4.34
CA VAL A 376 5.78 -7.85 -5.73
C VAL A 376 5.26 -9.27 -5.98
N SER A 377 4.19 -9.38 -6.76
CA SER A 377 3.73 -10.65 -7.31
C SER A 377 3.60 -10.56 -8.83
N TYR A 378 3.62 -11.73 -9.45
CA TYR A 378 3.54 -11.89 -10.89
C TYR A 378 2.32 -12.73 -11.27
N GLY A 379 1.68 -12.36 -12.37
CA GLY A 379 0.48 -13.01 -12.89
C GLY A 379 0.34 -12.77 -14.38
N ALA A 380 -0.13 -13.78 -15.13
CA ALA A 380 -0.27 -13.72 -16.59
C ALA A 380 0.98 -13.22 -17.36
N GLY A 381 2.19 -13.47 -16.82
CA GLY A 381 3.45 -13.13 -17.48
C GLY A 381 3.96 -11.70 -17.26
N SER A 382 3.34 -10.91 -16.38
CA SER A 382 3.85 -9.58 -15.99
C SER A 382 3.63 -9.31 -14.50
N VAL A 383 4.04 -8.13 -14.03
CA VAL A 383 3.84 -7.64 -12.67
C VAL A 383 2.34 -7.53 -12.40
N ASN A 384 1.87 -8.17 -11.33
CA ASN A 384 0.48 -8.13 -10.89
C ASN A 384 0.30 -7.08 -9.79
N GLN A 385 0.72 -7.38 -8.56
CA GLN A 385 0.70 -6.44 -7.44
C GLN A 385 2.10 -6.01 -7.09
N HIS A 386 2.27 -4.75 -6.68
CA HIS A 386 3.52 -4.30 -6.09
C HIS A 386 3.33 -3.15 -5.10
N GLY A 387 4.15 -3.15 -4.06
CA GLY A 387 4.30 -2.04 -3.12
C GLY A 387 5.22 -0.93 -3.66
N VAL A 388 5.35 0.12 -2.87
CA VAL A 388 6.39 1.15 -3.02
C VAL A 388 7.38 0.94 -1.88
N GLN A 389 8.62 0.60 -2.22
CA GLN A 389 9.68 0.30 -1.24
C GLN A 389 10.93 1.08 -1.59
N PHE A 390 11.61 1.57 -0.57
CA PHE A 390 12.80 2.38 -0.69
C PHE A 390 13.86 1.94 0.31
N PHE A 391 15.06 1.68 -0.17
CA PHE A 391 16.15 1.14 0.62
C PHE A 391 17.35 2.07 0.58
N VAL A 392 18.00 2.29 1.72
CA VAL A 392 19.24 3.06 1.86
C VAL A 392 20.33 2.14 2.38
N PHE A 393 21.48 2.17 1.74
CA PHE A 393 22.65 1.36 2.06
C PHE A 393 23.82 2.24 2.46
N ASP A 394 24.64 1.74 3.39
CA ASP A 394 25.92 2.38 3.73
C ASP A 394 27.04 2.04 2.74
N LYS A 395 28.22 2.62 2.95
CA LYS A 395 29.42 2.43 2.10
C LYS A 395 29.87 0.97 1.99
N GLN A 396 29.46 0.10 2.91
CA GLN A 396 29.77 -1.33 2.89
C GLN A 396 28.68 -2.16 2.21
N GLY A 397 27.63 -1.53 1.66
CA GLY A 397 26.49 -2.22 1.06
C GLY A 397 25.59 -2.89 2.09
N ARG A 398 25.59 -2.39 3.35
CA ARG A 398 24.70 -2.89 4.40
C ARG A 398 23.46 -2.01 4.48
N LEU A 399 22.29 -2.62 4.70
CA LEU A 399 21.03 -1.88 4.80
C LEU A 399 21.08 -0.96 6.03
N ALA A 400 20.95 0.34 5.78
CA ALA A 400 21.07 1.41 6.75
C ALA A 400 19.72 2.03 7.11
N ALA A 401 18.76 2.04 6.19
CA ALA A 401 17.37 2.42 6.46
C ALA A 401 16.45 1.85 5.36
N THR A 402 15.17 1.74 5.67
CA THR A 402 14.12 1.36 4.71
C THR A 402 12.88 2.22 4.95
N ASP A 403 12.12 2.43 3.89
CA ASP A 403 10.78 3.00 3.94
C ASP A 403 9.88 2.09 3.10
N ASP A 404 8.95 1.43 3.79
CA ASP A 404 7.91 0.57 3.21
C ASP A 404 6.57 1.27 3.46
N ASP A 405 5.70 1.32 2.45
CA ASP A 405 4.31 1.84 2.51
C ASP A 405 4.11 3.36 2.49
N ASP A 406 5.17 4.17 2.61
CA ASP A 406 5.05 5.63 2.49
C ASP A 406 5.60 6.19 1.17
N ALA A 407 5.09 7.37 0.82
CA ALA A 407 5.70 8.20 -0.21
C ALA A 407 6.94 8.88 0.38
N TRP A 408 8.06 8.15 0.42
CA TRP A 408 9.36 8.59 0.94
C TRP A 408 9.69 10.03 0.55
N SER A 409 10.23 10.79 1.50
CA SER A 409 10.55 12.20 1.31
C SER A 409 11.95 12.40 0.76
N VAL A 410 12.07 13.13 -0.36
CA VAL A 410 13.35 13.51 -0.96
C VAL A 410 14.30 14.16 0.06
N SER A 411 13.76 15.06 0.90
CA SER A 411 14.56 15.78 1.89
C SER A 411 15.03 14.91 3.06
N GLU A 412 14.25 13.90 3.46
CA GLU A 412 14.62 12.98 4.52
C GLU A 412 15.68 11.99 4.04
N VAL A 413 15.51 11.47 2.81
CA VAL A 413 16.49 10.60 2.16
C VAL A 413 17.81 11.34 1.96
N GLU A 414 17.79 12.58 1.45
CA GLU A 414 19.00 13.39 1.29
C GLU A 414 19.73 13.60 2.62
N SER A 415 19.00 13.92 3.69
CA SER A 415 19.58 14.08 5.03
C SER A 415 20.18 12.78 5.56
N CYS A 416 19.53 11.64 5.29
CA CYS A 416 20.01 10.31 5.64
C CYS A 416 21.32 9.97 4.89
N LEU A 417 21.37 10.24 3.58
CA LEU A 417 22.58 10.06 2.77
C LEU A 417 23.73 10.95 3.24
N LEU A 418 23.46 12.22 3.58
CA LEU A 418 24.47 13.13 4.13
C LEU A 418 25.08 12.58 5.42
N ALA A 419 24.26 12.03 6.32
CA ALA A 419 24.76 11.39 7.54
C ALA A 419 25.68 10.21 7.22
N LEU A 420 25.28 9.32 6.30
CA LEU A 420 26.07 8.15 5.91
C LEU A 420 27.36 8.50 5.16
N VAL A 421 27.41 9.62 4.44
CA VAL A 421 28.65 10.11 3.81
C VAL A 421 29.66 10.55 4.87
N ASN A 422 29.19 11.07 6.01
CA ASN A 422 30.03 11.54 7.11
C ASN A 422 30.41 10.44 8.12
N GLU A 423 29.83 9.24 8.02
CA GLU A 423 30.24 8.04 8.77
C GLU A 423 31.49 7.35 8.20
#